data_AF-A0A6G1C5C3-F1
#
_entry.id   AF-A0A6G1C5C3-F1
#
_cell.length_a   1.000
_cell.length_b   1.000
_cell.length_c   1.000
_cell.angle_alpha   90.00
_cell.angle_beta   90.00
_cell.angle_gamma   90.00
#
_symmetry.space_group_name_H-M   'P 1'
#
loop_
_entity.id
_entity.type
_entity.pdbx_description
1 polymer ?
#
loop_
_entity_poly.entity_id
_entity_poly.type
_entity_poly.pdbx_seq_one_letter_code
_entity_poly.pdbx_strand_id
1 'polypeptide(L)' 'MDQDEYVTKLEDTHNGTHVNSLRITTRKKTSRWYGNQSKGHHAFSVPLLTGGVLAFFVRASNCINTIGVYVGTVE' A
#
# COMPACT_ATOMS: atom_id res chain seq x y z
N MET A 1 1.83 11.08 -11.49
CA MET A 1 2.24 11.70 -10.22
C MET A 1 3.02 12.94 -10.58
N ASP A 2 2.92 14.00 -9.78
CA ASP A 2 3.80 15.16 -9.93
C ASP A 2 5.26 14.71 -9.77
N GLN A 3 6.20 15.47 -10.33
CA GLN A 3 7.62 15.10 -10.36
C GLN A 3 8.26 14.95 -8.96
N ASP A 4 7.66 15.54 -7.93
CA ASP A 4 8.05 15.49 -6.51
C ASP A 4 7.08 14.66 -5.64
N GLU A 5 6.14 13.95 -6.26
CA GLU A 5 5.21 13.06 -5.58
C GLU A 5 5.62 11.59 -5.73
N TYR A 6 6.00 10.98 -4.61
CA TYR A 6 6.31 9.56 -4.51
C TYR A 6 5.62 8.94 -3.30
N VAL A 7 5.46 7.62 -3.33
CA VAL A 7 4.80 6.85 -2.27
C VAL A 7 5.73 6.68 -1.08
N THR A 8 5.26 7.03 0.11
CA THR A 8 5.99 6.94 1.39
C THR A 8 5.38 5.92 2.35
N LYS A 9 4.16 5.47 2.08
CA LYS A 9 3.51 4.45 2.90
C LYS A 9 2.53 3.61 2.09
N LEU A 10 2.57 2.30 2.31
CA LEU A 10 1.49 1.39 1.96
C LEU A 10 0.83 0.91 3.26
N GLU A 11 -0.50 0.91 3.27
CA GLU A 11 -1.32 0.31 4.31
C GLU A 11 -2.36 -0.61 3.68
N ASP A 12 -2.61 -1.74 4.32
CA ASP A 12 -3.70 -2.63 3.93
C ASP A 12 -4.44 -3.23 5.13
N THR A 13 -5.61 -3.79 4.83
CA THR A 13 -6.23 -4.79 5.68
C THR A 13 -6.49 -6.06 4.89
N HIS A 14 -6.40 -7.22 5.54
CA HIS A 14 -6.65 -8.51 4.91
C HIS A 14 -7.43 -9.45 5.85
N ASN A 15 -8.06 -10.48 5.28
CA ASN A 15 -8.82 -11.51 6.00
C ASN A 15 -8.12 -12.87 6.04
N GLY A 16 -6.80 -12.89 5.79
CA GLY A 16 -5.99 -14.11 5.72
C GLY A 16 -5.96 -14.78 4.35
N THR A 17 -6.87 -14.43 3.44
CA THR A 17 -6.88 -14.99 2.07
C THR A 17 -6.64 -13.93 0.99
N HIS A 18 -7.16 -12.72 1.21
CA HIS A 18 -7.07 -11.61 0.28
C HIS A 18 -7.02 -10.27 1.00
N VAL A 19 -6.53 -9.25 0.29
CA VAL A 19 -6.56 -7.87 0.71
C VAL A 19 -7.99 -7.33 0.60
N ASN A 20 -8.50 -6.79 1.69
CA ASN A 20 -9.85 -6.25 1.84
C ASN A 20 -9.90 -4.75 1.56
N SER A 21 -8.88 -4.02 2.00
CA SER A 21 -8.77 -2.59 1.75
C SER A 21 -7.33 -2.13 1.73
N LEU A 22 -7.06 -1.05 1.00
CA LEU A 22 -5.74 -0.47 0.81
C LEU A 22 -5.78 1.05 0.95
N ARG A 23 -4.70 1.62 1.44
CA ARG A 23 -4.45 3.06 1.46
C ARG A 23 -3.00 3.33 1.11
N ILE A 24 -2.78 4.34 0.27
CA ILE A 24 -1.46 4.77 -0.15
C ILE A 24 -1.26 6.20 0.35
N THR A 25 -0.16 6.43 1.05
CA THR A 25 0.32 7.77 1.37
C THR A 25 1.49 8.10 0.46
N THR A 26 1.39 9.26 -0.19
CA THR A 26 2.49 9.90 -0.90
C THR A 26 3.12 10.97 -0.01
N ARG A 27 4.25 11.51 -0.44
CA ARG A 27 4.89 12.67 0.23
C ARG A 27 3.91 13.84 0.43
N LYS A 28 2.95 14.03 -0.48
CA LYS A 28 2.05 15.19 -0.46
C LYS A 28 0.71 14.90 0.20
N LYS A 29 0.17 13.69 0.06
CA LYS A 29 -1.20 13.38 0.49
C LYS A 29 -1.38 11.92 0.85
N THR A 30 -2.36 11.68 1.71
CA THR A 30 -2.85 10.33 2.00
C THR A 30 -4.15 10.11 1.24
N SER A 31 -4.24 9.00 0.51
CA SER A 31 -5.49 8.63 -0.14
C SER A 31 -6.56 8.25 0.90
N ARG A 32 -7.82 8.22 0.49
CA ARG A 32 -8.83 7.46 1.24
C ARG A 32 -8.49 5.97 1.22
N TRP A 33 -9.17 5.21 2.07
CA TRP A 33 -9.18 3.75 1.95
C TRP A 33 -9.99 3.32 0.73
N TYR A 34 -9.44 2.41 -0.04
CA TYR A 34 -10.11 1.72 -1.14
C TYR A 34 -10.44 0.30 -0.70
N GLY A 35 -11.70 -0.11 -0.83
CA GLY A 35 -12.19 -1.40 -0.32
C GLY A 35 -12.95 -1.27 1.00
N ASN A 36 -13.22 -2.40 1.66
CA ASN A 36 -14.04 -2.45 2.87
C ASN A 36 -13.18 -2.83 4.08
N GLN A 37 -12.80 -1.82 4.87
CA GLN A 37 -11.97 -1.99 6.06
C GLN A 37 -12.61 -2.88 7.12
N SER A 38 -13.94 -2.79 7.30
CA SER A 38 -14.67 -3.55 8.32
C SER A 38 -14.67 -5.06 8.08
N LYS A 39 -14.26 -5.51 6.89
CA LYS A 39 -14.12 -6.93 6.53
C LYS A 39 -12.68 -7.44 6.61
N GLY A 40 -11.70 -6.57 6.86
CA GLY A 40 -10.33 -6.97 7.14
C GLY A 40 -10.14 -7.18 8.63
N HIS A 41 -9.54 -8.30 9.02
CA HIS A 41 -9.31 -8.64 10.43
C HIS A 41 -7.88 -8.37 10.88
N HIS A 42 -6.97 -8.17 9.91
CA HIS A 42 -5.56 -7.91 10.15
C HIS A 42 -5.15 -6.66 9.36
N ALA A 43 -4.36 -5.80 10.00
CA ALA A 43 -3.82 -4.59 9.40
C ALA A 43 -2.33 -4.76 9.13
N PHE A 44 -1.87 -4.28 7.98
CA PHE A 44 -0.46 -4.25 7.60
C PHE A 44 -0.07 -2.83 7.21
N SER A 45 1.18 -2.45 7.49
CA SER A 45 1.72 -1.16 7.07
C SER A 45 3.22 -1.21 6.84
N VAL A 46 3.66 -0.51 5.79
CA VAL A 46 5.06 -0.21 5.50
C VAL A 46 5.25 1.31 5.50
N PRO A 47 5.50 1.95 6.65
CA PRO A 47 5.85 3.36 6.73
C PRO A 47 7.34 3.55 6.42
N LEU A 48 7.65 4.40 5.43
CA LEU A 48 9.02 4.76 5.08
C LEU A 48 9.38 6.13 5.67
N LEU A 49 10.40 6.15 6.53
CA LEU A 49 10.95 7.38 7.11
C LEU A 49 11.88 8.12 6.13
N THR A 50 12.56 7.36 5.27
CA THR A 50 13.44 7.85 4.20
C THR A 50 13.22 7.04 2.94
N GLY A 51 13.44 7.67 1.78
CA GLY A 51 13.15 7.05 0.49
C GLY A 51 11.66 6.89 0.20
N GLY A 52 11.33 5.94 -0.66
CA GLY A 52 9.96 5.71 -1.13
C GLY A 52 9.77 4.32 -1.74
N VAL A 53 8.53 4.01 -2.08
CA VAL A 53 8.20 2.79 -2.82
C VAL A 53 8.57 3.00 -4.29
N LEU A 54 9.43 2.12 -4.80
CA LEU A 54 9.89 2.14 -6.20
C LEU A 54 9.02 1.26 -7.09
N ALA A 55 8.46 0.18 -6.54
CA ALA A 55 7.58 -0.71 -7.25
C ALA A 55 6.67 -1.49 -6.29
N PHE A 56 5.56 -1.98 -6.82
CA PHE A 56 4.65 -2.91 -6.15
C PHE A 56 4.80 -4.30 -6.77
N PHE A 57 4.60 -5.33 -5.96
CA PHE A 57 4.42 -6.70 -6.44
C PHE A 57 3.20 -7.32 -5.78
N VAL A 58 2.53 -8.22 -6.48
CA VAL A 58 1.26 -8.80 -6.03
C VAL A 58 1.20 -10.30 -6.32
N ARG A 59 0.46 -11.01 -5.48
CA ARG A 59 -0.15 -12.29 -5.84
C ARG A 59 -1.64 -12.05 -5.99
N ALA A 60 -2.21 -12.46 -7.12
CA ALA A 60 -3.62 -12.27 -7.40
C ALA A 60 -4.25 -13.51 -8.03
N SER A 61 -5.56 -13.64 -7.81
CA SER A 61 -6.47 -14.52 -8.53
C SER A 61 -7.71 -13.67 -8.86
N ASN A 62 -8.91 -14.07 -8.42
CA ASN A 62 -10.12 -13.26 -8.56
C ASN A 62 -10.06 -11.94 -7.76
N CYS A 63 -9.22 -11.90 -6.73
CA CYS A 63 -8.90 -10.71 -5.93
C CYS A 63 -7.37 -10.63 -5.71
N ILE A 64 -6.87 -9.51 -5.18
CA ILE A 64 -5.49 -9.41 -4.68
C ILE A 64 -5.37 -10.27 -3.43
N ASN A 65 -4.62 -11.36 -3.51
CA ASN A 65 -4.35 -12.23 -2.37
C ASN A 65 -3.40 -11.53 -1.39
N THR A 66 -2.30 -11.01 -1.92
CA THR A 66 -1.25 -10.33 -1.16
C THR A 66 -0.63 -9.23 -2.02
N ILE A 67 -0.10 -8.21 -1.36
CA ILE A 67 0.63 -7.10 -1.97
C ILE A 67 1.88 -6.79 -1.15
N GLY A 68 2.95 -6.42 -1.83
CA GLY A 68 4.19 -5.95 -1.23
C GLY A 68 4.82 -4.85 -2.05
N VAL A 69 5.93 -4.31 -1.53
CA VAL A 69 6.63 -3.17 -2.11
C VAL A 69 8.12 -3.40 -2.17
N TYR A 70 8.75 -2.91 -3.24
CA TYR A 70 10.18 -2.64 -3.28
C TYR A 70 10.42 -1.20 -2.86
N VAL A 71 11.37 -1.00 -1.95
CA VAL A 71 11.66 0.30 -1.34
C VAL A 71 13.09 0.71 -1.67
N GLY A 72 13.33 2.01 -1.76
CA GLY A 72 14.67 2.54 -2.02
C GLY A 72 14.71 4.06 -1.97
N THR A 73 15.86 4.63 -2.29
CA THR A 73 16.04 6.08 -2.39
C THR A 73 15.23 6.64 -3.54
N VAL A 74 14.57 7.77 -3.30
CA VAL A 74 13.91 8.56 -4.34
C VAL A 74 14.72 9.83 -4.47
N GLU A 75 15.31 10.03 -5.66
CA GLU A 75 16.12 11.20 -6.01
C GLU A 75 15.24 12.41 -6.38
#